data_AF-A0A256WHN6-F1
#
_entry.id   AF-A0A256WHN6-F1
#
_cell.length_a   1.000
_cell.length_b   1.000
_cell.length_c   1.000
_cell.angle_alpha   90.00
_cell.angle_beta   90.00
_cell.angle_gamma   90.00
#
_symmetry.space_group_name_H-M   'P 1'
#
loop_
_entity.id
_entity.type
_entity.pdbx_description
1 polymer ?
#
loop_
_entity_poly.entity_id
_entity_poly.type
_entity_poly.pdbx_seq_one_letter_code
_entity_poly.pdbx_strand_id
1 'polypeptide(L)'
;GGDVSEYYGNTDIWVCEIDADGEILWEKTLGNEWGTYAGNILHTQEGNVIVLGEMDIGGGMVCNGHNNNGTRDIWVVALSGTGELLWQKCYGGSAWEMGFGIIEDNGGYTITGLTQSHDGDISFNHGNEEQSDIWLIHIDDTGNLLCYTY
;
A
#
# COMPACT_ATOMS: atom_id res chain seq x y z
N GLY A 1 -15.45 22.85 -2.82
CA GLY A 1 -15.89 22.25 -1.56
C GLY A 1 -15.38 20.85 -1.58
N GLY A 2 -14.38 20.58 -0.76
CA GLY A 2 -13.64 19.33 -0.70
C GLY A 2 -12.55 19.55 0.34
N ASP A 3 -12.63 18.80 1.43
CA ASP A 3 -11.74 18.88 2.59
C ASP A 3 -10.45 18.13 2.28
N VAL A 4 -9.61 18.71 1.43
CA VAL A 4 -8.27 18.19 1.16
C VAL A 4 -7.28 19.31 1.47
N SER A 5 -6.53 19.14 2.56
CA SER A 5 -5.59 20.14 3.06
C SER A 5 -4.33 20.28 2.19
N GLU A 6 -3.89 19.18 1.55
CA GLU A 6 -2.68 19.12 0.70
C GLU A 6 -2.86 18.11 -0.44
N TYR A 7 -2.18 18.32 -1.58
CA TYR A 7 -2.16 17.38 -2.72
C TYR A 7 -0.74 17.23 -3.27
N TYR A 8 -0.42 16.02 -3.74
CA TYR A 8 0.86 15.67 -4.33
C TYR A 8 0.64 15.16 -5.75
N GLY A 9 1.16 15.90 -6.73
CA GLY A 9 1.15 15.45 -8.12
C GLY A 9 -0.25 15.25 -8.72
N ASN A 10 -0.45 14.09 -9.35
CA ASN A 10 -1.65 13.80 -10.15
C ASN A 10 -2.79 13.18 -9.34
N THR A 11 -2.48 12.20 -8.49
CA THR A 11 -3.47 11.47 -7.68
C THR A 11 -2.90 11.14 -6.30
N ASP A 12 -3.73 11.35 -5.29
CA ASP A 12 -3.43 11.09 -3.89
C ASP A 12 -4.46 10.15 -3.27
N ILE A 13 -4.04 9.43 -2.24
CA ILE A 13 -4.96 8.75 -1.33
C ILE A 13 -5.32 9.73 -0.21
N TRP A 14 -6.60 10.09 -0.11
CA TRP A 14 -7.13 10.82 1.05
C TRP A 14 -7.74 9.84 2.04
N VAL A 15 -7.27 9.91 3.28
CA VAL A 15 -7.72 9.07 4.40
C VAL A 15 -8.27 9.99 5.48
N CYS A 16 -9.45 9.69 5.98
CA CYS A 16 -10.03 10.41 7.12
C CYS A 16 -10.68 9.44 8.10
N GLU A 17 -10.58 9.80 9.38
CA GLU A 17 -11.40 9.21 10.44
C GLU A 17 -12.51 10.20 10.80
N ILE A 18 -13.72 9.69 10.93
CA ILE A 18 -14.92 10.47 11.24
C ILE A 18 -15.57 9.92 12.51
N ASP A 19 -16.24 10.79 13.25
CA ASP A 19 -17.08 10.37 14.37
C ASP A 19 -18.46 9.85 13.92
N ALA A 20 -19.29 9.47 14.89
CA ALA A 20 -20.63 8.94 14.63
C ALA A 20 -21.60 9.99 14.05
N ASP A 21 -21.29 11.28 14.21
CA ASP A 21 -22.06 12.40 13.67
C ASP A 21 -21.56 12.80 12.26
N GLY A 22 -20.45 12.21 11.81
CA GLY A 22 -19.84 12.44 10.49
C GLY A 22 -18.82 13.58 10.48
N GLU A 23 -18.38 14.07 11.63
CA GLU A 23 -17.35 15.11 11.73
C GLU A 23 -15.96 14.49 11.59
N ILE A 24 -15.07 15.16 10.85
CA ILE A 24 -13.69 14.69 10.65
C ILE A 24 -12.91 14.85 11.96
N LEU A 25 -12.44 13.73 12.50
CA LEU A 25 -11.54 13.67 13.65
C LEU A 25 -10.10 13.98 13.24
N TRP A 26 -9.66 13.39 12.12
CA TRP A 26 -8.40 13.71 11.45
C TRP A 26 -8.44 13.32 9.98
N GLU A 27 -7.54 13.90 9.20
CA GLU A 27 -7.35 13.58 7.79
C GLU A 27 -5.85 13.55 7.42
N LYS A 28 -5.52 12.77 6.39
CA LYS A 28 -4.20 12.71 5.76
C LYS A 28 -4.33 12.58 4.25
N THR A 29 -3.48 13.30 3.54
CA THR A 29 -3.18 13.05 2.12
C THR A 29 -1.90 12.24 2.04
N LEU A 30 -1.97 11.07 1.40
CA LEU A 30 -0.87 10.16 1.18
C LEU A 30 -0.60 10.09 -0.32
N GLY A 31 0.59 10.52 -0.76
CA GLY A 31 0.89 10.59 -2.19
C GLY A 31 2.32 11.01 -2.53
N ASN A 32 2.59 11.12 -3.83
CA ASN A 32 3.83 11.66 -4.38
C ASN A 32 3.59 12.43 -5.68
N GLU A 33 4.64 12.98 -6.28
CA GLU A 33 4.52 13.82 -7.48
C GLU A 33 4.02 13.10 -8.76
N TRP A 34 4.00 11.77 -8.78
CA TRP A 34 3.69 10.95 -9.96
C TRP A 34 2.25 10.43 -9.94
N GLY A 35 1.84 9.85 -8.82
CA GLY A 35 0.48 9.34 -8.62
C GLY A 35 0.44 8.13 -7.68
N THR A 36 -0.61 8.11 -6.87
CA THR A 36 -0.97 6.99 -5.99
C THR A 36 -2.42 6.59 -6.19
N TYR A 37 -2.72 5.33 -5.89
CA TYR A 37 -4.05 4.74 -6.07
C TYR A 37 -4.45 3.99 -4.82
N ALA A 38 -5.63 4.30 -4.27
CA ALA A 38 -6.15 3.62 -3.10
C ALA A 38 -6.70 2.24 -3.49
N GLY A 39 -6.29 1.21 -2.74
CA GLY A 39 -6.79 -0.15 -2.91
C GLY A 39 -7.77 -0.54 -1.80
N ASN A 40 -7.27 -0.59 -0.55
CA ASN A 40 -8.03 -1.08 0.59
C ASN A 40 -7.62 -0.37 1.89
N ILE A 41 -8.41 -0.49 2.95
CA ILE A 41 -8.13 0.06 4.27
C ILE A 41 -8.60 -0.89 5.36
N LEU A 42 -7.80 -1.02 6.42
CA LEU A 42 -8.02 -1.94 7.53
C LEU A 42 -7.80 -1.21 8.86
N HIS A 43 -8.79 -1.27 9.76
CA HIS A 43 -8.58 -0.94 11.18
C HIS A 43 -8.06 -2.18 11.91
N THR A 44 -6.96 -2.03 12.65
CA THR A 44 -6.35 -3.12 13.41
C THR A 44 -6.99 -3.27 14.79
N GLN A 45 -6.78 -4.41 15.43
CA GLN A 45 -7.21 -4.66 16.81
C GLN A 45 -6.56 -3.68 17.82
N GLU A 46 -5.38 -3.17 17.51
CA GLU A 46 -4.66 -2.18 18.31
C GLU A 46 -5.14 -0.74 18.06
N GLY A 47 -6.06 -0.54 17.12
CA GLY A 47 -6.59 0.78 16.76
C GLY A 47 -5.71 1.57 15.79
N ASN A 48 -4.80 0.90 15.08
CA ASN A 48 -4.05 1.49 13.96
C ASN A 48 -4.87 1.39 12.67
N VAL A 49 -4.47 2.15 11.66
CA VAL A 49 -5.08 2.15 10.33
C VAL A 49 -4.03 1.69 9.32
N ILE A 50 -4.29 0.60 8.61
CA ILE A 50 -3.45 0.11 7.51
C ILE A 50 -4.11 0.44 6.19
N VAL A 51 -3.42 1.19 5.35
CA VAL A 51 -3.85 1.55 4.00
C VAL A 51 -3.06 0.70 3.01
N LEU A 52 -3.78 0.02 2.14
CA LEU A 52 -3.23 -0.69 0.98
C LEU A 52 -3.50 0.16 -0.26
N GLY A 53 -2.46 0.46 -1.03
CA GLY A 53 -2.55 1.17 -2.28
C GLY A 53 -1.48 0.74 -3.27
N GLU A 54 -1.34 1.53 -4.33
CA GLU A 54 -0.32 1.39 -5.35
C GLU A 54 0.37 2.74 -5.55
N MET A 55 1.64 2.71 -5.93
CA MET A 55 2.38 3.91 -6.32
C MET A 55 3.11 3.69 -7.64
N ASP A 56 3.12 4.68 -8.54
CA ASP A 56 3.69 4.55 -9.91
C ASP A 56 5.22 4.63 -9.96
N ILE A 57 5.85 5.58 -9.26
CA ILE A 57 7.31 5.76 -9.21
C ILE A 57 7.71 6.16 -7.80
N GLY A 58 8.81 5.58 -7.28
CA GLY A 58 9.30 5.86 -5.93
C GLY A 58 9.84 7.29 -5.79
N GLY A 59 9.71 7.87 -4.59
CA GLY A 59 10.19 9.22 -4.27
C GLY A 59 9.17 10.07 -3.51
N GLY A 60 9.66 11.13 -2.84
CA GLY A 60 8.83 12.03 -2.03
C GLY A 60 8.47 11.45 -0.66
N MET A 61 7.19 11.56 -0.26
CA MET A 61 6.67 11.00 1.00
C MET A 61 6.52 9.48 0.99
N VAL A 62 6.78 8.81 -0.14
CA VAL A 62 6.54 7.38 -0.35
C VAL A 62 7.85 6.58 -0.26
N CYS A 63 7.79 5.30 0.11
CA CYS A 63 8.94 4.39 0.08
C CYS A 63 9.61 4.32 -1.30
N ASN A 64 10.88 3.91 -1.31
CA ASN A 64 11.56 3.59 -2.57
C ASN A 64 10.99 2.28 -3.11
N GLY A 65 10.29 2.35 -4.24
CA GLY A 65 9.86 1.17 -4.98
C GLY A 65 11.01 0.44 -5.67
N HIS A 66 10.68 -0.67 -6.33
CA HIS A 66 11.62 -1.60 -6.95
C HIS A 66 12.05 -1.19 -8.37
N ASN A 67 11.38 -0.19 -8.96
CA ASN A 67 11.69 0.28 -10.31
C ASN A 67 11.65 1.82 -10.43
N ASN A 68 12.37 2.32 -11.44
CA ASN A 68 12.38 3.74 -11.83
C ASN A 68 11.72 3.97 -13.21
N ASN A 69 10.98 2.98 -13.72
CA ASN A 69 10.52 2.96 -15.11
C ASN A 69 9.01 3.23 -15.24
N GLY A 70 8.31 3.58 -14.15
CA GLY A 70 6.89 3.89 -14.18
C GLY A 70 5.98 2.68 -14.07
N THR A 71 6.42 1.62 -13.39
CA THR A 71 5.57 0.49 -13.03
C THR A 71 5.25 0.51 -11.54
N ARG A 72 4.08 -0.01 -11.18
CA ARG A 72 3.52 0.18 -9.84
C ARG A 72 3.96 -0.90 -8.88
N ASP A 73 4.35 -0.50 -7.67
CA ASP A 73 4.49 -1.43 -6.56
C ASP A 73 3.25 -1.37 -5.66
N ILE A 74 2.98 -2.46 -4.93
CA ILE A 74 2.05 -2.41 -3.80
C ILE A 74 2.64 -1.51 -2.74
N TRP A 75 1.85 -0.57 -2.24
CA TRP A 75 2.22 0.32 -1.16
C TRP A 75 1.35 0.05 0.06
N VAL A 76 1.98 -0.16 1.22
CA VAL A 76 1.28 -0.30 2.49
C VAL A 76 1.74 0.78 3.45
N VAL A 77 0.77 1.46 4.05
CA VAL A 77 0.99 2.53 5.03
C VAL A 77 0.31 2.16 6.32
N ALA A 78 1.05 2.20 7.43
CA ALA A 78 0.49 2.11 8.76
C ALA A 78 0.43 3.49 9.40
N LEU A 79 -0.75 3.87 9.83
CA LEU A 79 -1.02 5.08 10.61
C LEU A 79 -1.48 4.68 12.01
N SER A 80 -1.18 5.49 13.01
CA SER A 80 -1.79 5.37 14.33
C SER A 80 -3.29 5.68 14.27
N GLY A 81 -4.03 5.37 15.33
CA GLY A 81 -5.42 5.82 15.50
C GLY A 81 -5.61 7.34 15.62
N THR A 82 -4.53 8.13 15.51
CA THR A 82 -4.58 9.59 15.41
C THR A 82 -4.05 10.08 14.06
N GLY A 83 -3.86 9.19 13.10
CA GLY A 83 -3.35 9.48 11.76
C GLY A 83 -1.84 9.67 11.66
N GLU A 84 -1.05 9.46 12.72
CA GLU A 84 0.41 9.62 12.64
C GLU A 84 1.06 8.47 11.89
N LEU A 85 2.01 8.77 10.99
CA LEU A 85 2.72 7.74 10.22
C LEU A 85 3.58 6.88 11.14
N LEU A 86 3.27 5.58 11.21
CA LEU A 86 4.05 4.58 11.94
C LEU A 86 5.15 4.01 11.04
N TRP A 87 4.75 3.50 9.87
CA TRP A 87 5.66 2.97 8.86
C TRP A 87 4.98 2.93 7.49
N GLN A 88 5.78 2.76 6.46
CA GLN A 88 5.30 2.49 5.11
C GLN A 88 6.31 1.65 4.33
N LYS A 89 5.81 0.78 3.45
CA LYS A 89 6.59 -0.20 2.71
C LYS A 89 6.04 -0.41 1.31
N CYS A 90 6.95 -0.66 0.38
CA CYS A 90 6.66 -0.95 -1.01
C CYS A 90 6.99 -2.43 -1.21
N TYR A 91 6.11 -3.15 -1.89
CA TYR A 91 6.30 -4.55 -2.23
C TYR A 91 6.12 -4.72 -3.73
N GLY A 92 7.13 -5.28 -4.39
CA GLY A 92 7.05 -5.55 -5.81
C GLY A 92 8.36 -5.95 -6.45
N GLY A 93 8.47 -5.65 -7.75
CA GLY A 93 9.64 -5.95 -8.55
C GLY A 93 9.81 -5.02 -9.75
N SER A 94 10.37 -5.56 -10.83
CA SER A 94 10.67 -4.78 -12.04
C SER A 94 9.46 -4.46 -12.91
N ALA A 95 8.31 -5.10 -12.69
CA ALA A 95 7.06 -4.90 -13.41
C ALA A 95 5.99 -4.28 -12.49
N TRP A 96 4.69 -4.40 -12.83
CA TRP A 96 3.62 -3.85 -11.99
C TRP A 96 2.99 -4.90 -11.08
N GLU A 97 2.64 -4.45 -9.90
CA GLU A 97 1.91 -5.13 -8.86
C GLU A 97 0.63 -4.37 -8.51
N MET A 98 -0.36 -5.10 -7.98
CA MET A 98 -1.65 -4.55 -7.59
C MET A 98 -2.18 -5.28 -6.37
N GLY A 99 -2.49 -4.52 -5.32
CA GLY A 99 -3.05 -5.04 -4.08
C GLY A 99 -4.57 -4.99 -4.09
N PHE A 100 -5.23 -6.09 -3.73
CA PHE A 100 -6.70 -6.17 -3.68
C PHE A 100 -7.27 -6.19 -2.26
N GLY A 101 -6.60 -6.90 -1.37
CA GLY A 101 -7.13 -7.17 -0.03
C GLY A 101 -6.00 -7.25 0.97
N ILE A 102 -6.30 -6.79 2.19
CA ILE A 102 -5.43 -6.89 3.34
C ILE A 102 -6.27 -7.30 4.55
N ILE A 103 -5.76 -8.23 5.34
CA ILE A 103 -6.36 -8.64 6.61
C ILE A 103 -5.29 -8.68 7.70
N GLU A 104 -5.68 -8.41 8.94
CA GLU A 104 -4.88 -8.65 10.13
C GLU A 104 -5.06 -10.10 10.59
N ASP A 105 -3.98 -10.76 10.97
CA ASP A 105 -3.98 -12.08 11.60
C ASP A 105 -3.02 -12.13 12.80
N ASN A 106 -2.83 -13.30 13.42
CA ASN A 106 -2.05 -13.43 14.66
C ASN A 106 -0.54 -13.13 14.51
N GLY A 107 -0.02 -12.97 13.29
CA GLY A 107 1.40 -12.76 13.00
C GLY A 107 1.72 -11.48 12.23
N GLY A 108 0.70 -10.67 11.92
CA GLY A 108 0.84 -9.44 11.14
C GLY A 108 -0.30 -9.29 10.14
N TYR A 109 0.04 -9.08 8.88
CA TYR A 109 -0.93 -8.82 7.83
C TYR A 109 -0.74 -9.74 6.63
N THR A 110 -1.83 -10.32 6.16
CA THR A 110 -1.89 -11.05 4.90
C THR A 110 -2.49 -10.17 3.82
N ILE A 111 -1.77 -10.01 2.71
CA ILE A 111 -2.18 -9.21 1.55
C ILE A 111 -2.31 -10.12 0.34
N THR A 112 -3.36 -9.91 -0.44
CA THR A 112 -3.59 -10.58 -1.73
C THR A 112 -3.56 -9.57 -2.87
N GLY A 113 -3.00 -9.98 -4.00
CA GLY A 113 -2.83 -9.12 -5.16
C GLY A 113 -2.46 -9.88 -6.42
N LEU A 114 -1.96 -9.13 -7.41
CA LEU A 114 -1.31 -9.65 -8.60
C LEU A 114 0.10 -9.09 -8.69
N THR A 115 0.98 -9.87 -9.32
CA THR A 115 2.31 -9.42 -9.74
C THR A 115 2.56 -9.84 -11.18
N GLN A 116 3.16 -8.94 -11.96
CA GLN A 116 3.79 -9.29 -13.23
C GLN A 116 5.30 -9.46 -13.10
N SER A 117 5.87 -9.16 -11.94
CA SER A 117 7.31 -9.25 -11.72
C SER A 117 7.79 -10.69 -11.59
N HIS A 118 9.02 -10.93 -12.04
CA HIS A 118 9.74 -12.18 -11.86
C HIS A 118 10.98 -12.00 -10.95
N ASP A 119 11.06 -10.88 -10.23
CA ASP A 119 12.16 -10.44 -9.39
C ASP A 119 11.68 -9.50 -8.26
N GLY A 120 12.63 -8.93 -7.49
CA GLY A 120 12.35 -8.02 -6.38
C GLY A 120 12.09 -8.76 -5.07
N ASP A 121 10.96 -8.44 -4.43
CA ASP A 121 10.50 -9.08 -3.18
C ASP A 121 10.00 -10.51 -3.40
N ILE A 122 9.72 -10.89 -4.65
CA ILE A 122 9.43 -12.26 -5.05
C ILE A 122 10.48 -12.81 -5.99
N SER A 123 10.55 -14.14 -6.01
CA SER A 123 11.50 -14.88 -6.85
C SER A 123 10.90 -15.48 -8.12
N PHE A 124 9.57 -15.56 -8.24
CA PHE A 124 8.93 -16.25 -9.37
C PHE A 124 7.44 -15.90 -9.55
N ASN A 125 7.06 -15.62 -10.81
CA ASN A 125 5.68 -15.52 -11.31
C ASN A 125 5.46 -16.69 -12.30
N HIS A 126 4.36 -17.46 -12.16
CA HIS A 126 4.08 -18.61 -13.04
C HIS A 126 3.40 -18.25 -14.37
N GLY A 127 3.02 -17.00 -14.56
CA GLY A 127 2.70 -16.42 -15.87
C GLY A 127 3.92 -16.33 -16.78
N ASN A 128 3.71 -16.08 -18.07
CA ASN A 128 4.78 -15.59 -18.94
C ASN A 128 5.05 -14.09 -18.70
N GLU A 129 6.05 -13.51 -19.37
CA GLU A 129 6.51 -12.11 -19.17
C GLU A 129 5.43 -11.01 -19.31
N GLU A 130 4.23 -11.36 -19.80
CA GLU A 130 3.09 -10.44 -19.95
C GLU A 130 1.86 -10.86 -19.11
N GLN A 131 1.96 -11.93 -18.31
CA GLN A 131 0.87 -12.48 -17.51
C GLN A 131 1.11 -12.22 -16.03
N SER A 132 0.04 -11.83 -15.34
CA SER A 132 0.08 -11.72 -13.88
C SER A 132 -0.20 -13.08 -13.24
N ASP A 133 0.45 -13.36 -12.11
CA ASP A 133 0.10 -14.45 -11.21
C ASP A 133 -0.45 -13.89 -9.90
N ILE A 134 -1.17 -14.73 -9.16
CA ILE A 134 -1.67 -14.36 -7.83
C ILE A 134 -0.49 -14.17 -6.90
N TRP A 135 -0.56 -13.08 -6.15
CA TRP A 135 0.41 -12.79 -5.12
C TRP A 135 -0.27 -12.81 -3.76
N LEU A 136 0.18 -13.68 -2.86
CA LEU A 136 -0.18 -13.67 -1.45
C LEU A 136 1.08 -13.43 -0.63
N ILE A 137 1.13 -12.29 0.09
CA ILE A 137 2.23 -11.96 0.99
C ILE A 137 1.75 -11.90 2.42
N HIS A 138 2.63 -12.31 3.33
CA HIS A 138 2.47 -12.11 4.76
C HIS A 138 3.60 -11.19 5.23
N ILE A 139 3.23 -10.09 5.88
CA ILE A 139 4.15 -9.11 6.45
C ILE A 139 3.97 -9.06 7.98
N ASP A 140 5.04 -8.80 8.72
CA ASP A 140 4.95 -8.59 10.17
C ASP A 140 4.30 -7.24 10.52
N ASP A 141 4.08 -6.99 11.82
CA ASP A 141 3.47 -5.75 12.33
C ASP A 141 4.25 -4.47 11.99
N THR A 142 5.49 -4.60 11.53
CA THR A 142 6.37 -3.50 11.10
C THR A 142 6.54 -3.43 9.58
N GLY A 143 5.80 -4.27 8.85
CA GLY A 143 5.80 -4.34 7.40
C GLY A 143 6.99 -5.10 6.80
N ASN A 144 7.72 -5.91 7.56
CA ASN A 144 8.75 -6.77 6.94
C ASN A 144 8.10 -8.01 6.34
N LEU A 145 8.49 -8.36 5.12
CA LEU A 145 8.03 -9.56 4.45
C LEU A 145 8.49 -10.81 5.22
N LEU A 146 7.54 -11.64 5.65
CA LEU A 146 7.78 -12.90 6.36
C LEU A 146 7.76 -14.08 5.41
N CYS A 147 6.74 -14.15 4.55
CA CYS A 147 6.62 -15.17 3.52
C CYS A 147 5.73 -14.70 2.39
N TYR A 148 5.80 -15.41 1.27
CA TYR A 148 4.92 -15.27 0.12
C TYR A 148 4.57 -16.66 -0.41
N THR A 149 3.38 -16.82 -0.98
CA THR A 149 2.96 -18.07 -1.61
C THR A 149 2.31 -17.81 -2.96
N TYR A 150 2.45 -18.80 -3.84
CA TYR A 150 1.76 -18.91 -5.14
C TYR A 150 0.36 -19.50 -4.96
#